data_AF-A0A812Y5J0-F1
#
_entry.id   AF-A0A812Y5J0-F1
#
_cell.length_a   1.000
_cell.length_b   1.000
_cell.length_c   1.000
_cell.angle_alpha   90.00
_cell.angle_beta   90.00
_cell.angle_gamma   90.00
#
_symmetry.space_group_name_H-M   'P 1'
#
loop_
_entity.id
_entity.type
_entity.pdbx_description
1 polymer ?
#
loop_
_entity_poly.entity_id
_entity_poly.type
_entity_poly.pdbx_seq_one_letter_code
_entity_poly.pdbx_strand_id
1 'polypeptide(L)'
;MSQTKVVQEIRGSAGQLPVVLLSTMGLFSQMFSGQASDEGSIFSISSMCLLQYMGFDGFLSQVHLLHSLVPAALVAGLALCLAPEKRGVALVVGLNCFWPEIFSYFGKHLYCYQYAPEVIKQNAYECPFLPDFAGRVILRIVALVLMVAISGLWIWLSLHKGRNTPLHVLYLTKPYRSGVALWETERLFRKTALTMAVSALPITSSPALQVVCIGSIVSVSLLLYATLLPYKAMRWNLTECVLLFAAALMTTLVSGLTAYDSYWGHVVEIEYAMIVATLFLAGCVFTVMPYLIYSRLKLEWSKECSFQLKDEVERTLSETNDTLLWSKFI
;
A
#
# COMPACT_ATOMS: atom_id res chain seq x y z
N MET A 1 20.12 28.30 -17.48
CA MET A 1 21.37 27.85 -18.16
C MET A 1 22.60 27.79 -17.24
N SER A 2 22.52 28.11 -15.93
CA SER A 2 23.67 28.00 -15.00
C SER A 2 23.74 26.70 -14.19
N GLN A 3 22.68 25.87 -14.16
CA GLN A 3 22.66 24.60 -13.42
C GLN A 3 23.55 23.51 -14.03
N THR A 4 23.97 23.63 -15.29
CA THR A 4 24.76 22.60 -15.98
C THR A 4 26.24 22.58 -15.57
N LYS A 5 26.82 23.71 -15.11
CA LYS A 5 28.23 23.78 -14.71
C LYS A 5 28.49 23.13 -13.34
N VAL A 6 27.61 23.37 -12.36
CA VAL A 6 27.72 22.78 -11.02
C VAL A 6 27.57 21.25 -11.06
N VAL A 7 26.67 20.76 -11.92
CA VAL A 7 26.48 19.30 -12.15
C VAL A 7 27.70 18.66 -12.82
N GLN A 8 28.41 19.38 -13.68
CA GLN A 8 29.66 18.90 -14.30
C GLN A 8 30.84 18.87 -13.32
N GLU A 9 30.93 19.83 -12.40
CA GLU A 9 31.98 19.89 -11.38
C GLU A 9 31.86 18.77 -10.32
N ILE A 10 30.63 18.44 -9.92
CA ILE A 10 30.35 17.29 -9.03
C ILE A 10 30.72 15.97 -9.73
N ARG A 11 30.51 15.87 -11.04
CA ARG A 11 30.88 14.70 -11.88
C ARG A 11 32.39 14.47 -11.95
N GLY A 12 33.19 15.52 -11.79
CA GLY A 12 34.65 15.45 -11.85
C GLY A 12 35.33 15.13 -10.51
N SER A 13 34.69 15.44 -9.38
CA SER A 13 35.37 15.44 -8.06
C SER A 13 34.93 14.30 -7.12
N ALA A 14 33.75 13.72 -7.32
CA ALA A 14 33.31 12.57 -6.54
C ALA A 14 33.46 11.29 -7.39
N GLY A 15 34.37 10.40 -7.01
CA GLY A 15 34.45 9.05 -7.61
C GLY A 15 33.07 8.40 -7.61
N GLN A 16 32.77 7.51 -8.54
CA GLN A 16 31.42 6.95 -8.75
C GLN A 16 30.83 6.21 -7.52
N LEU A 17 31.65 5.88 -6.52
CA LEU A 17 31.29 5.05 -5.37
C LEU A 17 30.26 5.67 -4.39
N PRO A 18 30.40 6.92 -3.91
CA PRO A 18 29.43 7.54 -2.99
C PRO A 18 28.09 7.79 -3.68
N VAL A 19 28.08 7.98 -5.01
CA VAL A 19 26.87 8.18 -5.81
C VAL A 19 26.09 6.87 -5.95
N VAL A 20 26.79 5.75 -6.19
CA VAL A 20 26.19 4.40 -6.20
C VAL A 20 25.70 4.00 -4.79
N LEU A 21 26.41 4.41 -3.74
CA LEU A 21 25.98 4.16 -2.37
C LEU A 21 24.73 4.98 -2.01
N LEU A 22 24.66 6.26 -2.38
CA LEU A 22 23.47 7.08 -2.13
C LEU A 22 22.25 6.59 -2.91
N SER A 23 22.43 6.19 -4.17
CA SER A 23 21.34 5.68 -4.99
C SER A 23 20.82 4.33 -4.51
N THR A 24 21.71 3.44 -4.07
CA THR A 24 21.31 2.17 -3.44
C THR A 24 20.61 2.44 -2.10
N MET A 25 21.10 3.34 -1.25
CA MET A 25 20.46 3.69 0.02
C MET A 25 19.07 4.33 -0.17
N GLY A 26 18.88 5.18 -1.18
CA GLY A 26 17.57 5.75 -1.52
C GLY A 26 16.56 4.69 -1.98
N LEU A 27 17.01 3.76 -2.84
CA LEU A 27 16.24 2.59 -3.25
C LEU A 27 15.89 1.68 -2.06
N PHE A 28 16.85 1.41 -1.17
CA PHE A 28 16.61 0.61 0.04
C PHE A 28 15.65 1.31 1.01
N SER A 29 15.76 2.62 1.20
CA SER A 29 14.85 3.39 2.06
C SER A 29 13.41 3.36 1.52
N GLN A 30 13.25 3.50 0.20
CA GLN A 30 11.95 3.35 -0.47
C GLN A 30 11.40 1.92 -0.32
N MET A 31 12.26 0.90 -0.44
CA MET A 31 11.90 -0.51 -0.23
C MET A 31 11.47 -0.84 1.21
N PHE A 32 12.12 -0.28 2.24
CA PHE A 32 11.78 -0.55 3.64
C PHE A 32 10.49 0.14 4.11
N SER A 33 10.12 1.27 3.49
CA SER A 33 8.90 2.00 3.87
C SER A 33 7.61 1.24 3.56
N GLY A 34 7.62 0.32 2.58
CA GLY A 34 6.41 -0.36 2.09
C GLY A 34 5.34 0.59 1.53
N GLN A 35 5.69 1.87 1.38
CA GLN A 35 4.89 2.97 0.86
C GLN A 35 5.85 3.96 0.19
N ALA A 36 6.34 3.66 -1.02
CA ALA A 36 7.17 4.59 -1.76
C ALA A 36 6.33 5.66 -2.50
N SER A 37 5.38 6.28 -1.79
CA SER A 37 4.68 7.50 -2.27
C SER A 37 5.29 8.80 -1.74
N ASP A 38 6.36 8.73 -0.95
CA ASP A 38 6.96 9.91 -0.33
C ASP A 38 7.93 10.63 -1.28
N GLU A 39 7.35 11.32 -2.27
CA GLU A 39 8.05 12.36 -3.05
C GLU A 39 8.48 13.56 -2.17
N GLY A 40 8.19 13.54 -0.86
CA GLY A 40 8.51 14.59 0.12
C GLY A 40 9.68 14.30 1.08
N SER A 41 10.37 13.15 0.99
CA SER A 41 11.46 12.88 1.94
C SER A 41 12.72 13.70 1.62
N ILE A 42 13.29 14.33 2.65
CA ILE A 42 14.45 15.24 2.62
C ILE A 42 15.72 14.60 2.00
N PHE A 43 15.77 13.27 1.91
CA PHE A 43 16.89 12.49 1.37
C PHE A 43 16.60 11.81 0.02
N SER A 44 15.43 12.00 -0.58
CA SER A 44 15.09 11.35 -1.86
C SER A 44 15.66 12.14 -3.04
N ILE A 45 16.74 11.62 -3.65
CA ILE A 45 17.18 12.08 -4.97
C ILE A 45 16.04 11.83 -5.95
N SER A 46 15.61 12.87 -6.68
CA SER A 46 14.58 12.73 -7.71
C SER A 46 14.99 11.66 -8.71
N SER A 47 14.13 10.66 -8.91
CA SER A 47 14.36 9.55 -9.84
C SER A 47 14.49 10.02 -11.29
N MET A 48 13.93 11.18 -11.64
CA MET A 48 14.20 11.85 -12.92
C MET A 48 15.66 12.24 -13.07
N CYS A 49 16.25 12.84 -12.02
CA CYS A 49 17.65 13.21 -12.04
C CYS A 49 18.54 11.97 -12.17
N LEU A 50 18.20 10.88 -11.48
CA LEU A 50 18.94 9.62 -11.55
C LEU A 50 18.92 9.02 -12.96
N LEU A 51 17.77 9.00 -13.63
CA LEU A 51 17.65 8.56 -15.02
C LEU A 51 18.46 9.43 -15.98
N GLN A 52 18.41 10.76 -15.79
CA GLN A 52 19.21 11.70 -16.58
C GLN A 52 20.71 11.53 -16.34
N TYR A 53 21.14 11.18 -15.12
CA TYR A 53 22.53 10.85 -14.82
C TYR A 53 23.00 9.57 -15.52
N MET A 54 22.11 8.59 -15.68
CA MET A 54 22.36 7.35 -16.43
C MET A 54 22.32 7.52 -17.95
N GLY A 55 22.06 8.73 -18.45
CA GLY A 55 22.02 9.03 -19.89
C GLY A 55 20.70 8.72 -20.57
N PHE A 56 19.63 8.47 -19.81
CA PHE A 56 18.29 8.35 -20.35
C PHE A 56 17.63 9.72 -20.48
N ASP A 57 16.76 9.86 -21.48
CA ASP A 57 15.89 11.01 -21.60
C ASP A 57 14.94 10.99 -20.39
N GLY A 58 15.11 11.91 -19.42
CA GLY A 58 14.43 11.90 -18.12
C GLY A 58 12.91 12.12 -18.14
N PHE A 59 12.19 11.38 -18.98
CA PHE A 59 10.74 11.40 -19.10
C PHE A 59 10.08 10.72 -17.90
N LEU A 60 8.97 11.30 -17.44
CA LEU A 60 8.18 10.78 -16.31
C LEU A 60 7.70 9.33 -16.54
N SER A 61 7.38 8.97 -17.79
CA SER A 61 6.97 7.61 -18.15
C SER A 61 8.09 6.58 -17.90
N GLN A 62 9.35 6.93 -18.19
CA GLN A 62 10.48 6.04 -17.95
C GLN A 62 10.75 5.87 -16.46
N VAL A 63 10.58 6.95 -15.68
CA VAL A 63 10.64 6.92 -14.21
C VAL A 63 9.58 5.97 -13.63
N HIS A 64 8.34 6.10 -14.07
CA HIS A 64 7.24 5.24 -13.59
C HIS A 64 7.42 3.78 -14.02
N LEU A 65 7.95 3.53 -15.22
CA LEU A 65 8.31 2.19 -15.67
C LEU A 65 9.41 1.60 -14.80
N LEU A 66 10.45 2.37 -14.46
CA LEU A 66 11.52 1.92 -13.58
C LEU A 66 10.99 1.58 -12.18
N HIS A 67 10.16 2.45 -11.59
CA HIS A 67 9.54 2.23 -10.29
C HIS A 67 8.55 1.05 -10.27
N SER A 68 7.96 0.71 -11.40
CA SER A 68 7.11 -0.49 -11.52
C SER A 68 7.93 -1.76 -11.76
N LEU A 69 9.03 -1.65 -12.51
CA LEU A 69 9.89 -2.76 -12.89
C LEU A 69 10.72 -3.27 -11.71
N VAL A 70 11.22 -2.38 -10.84
CA VAL A 70 12.07 -2.77 -9.71
C VAL A 70 11.34 -3.70 -8.73
N PRO A 71 10.13 -3.38 -8.23
CA PRO A 71 9.35 -4.30 -7.41
C PRO A 71 9.00 -5.60 -8.15
N ALA A 72 8.63 -5.52 -9.43
CA ALA A 72 8.32 -6.71 -10.22
C ALA A 72 9.53 -7.66 -10.35
N ALA A 73 10.72 -7.11 -10.61
CA ALA A 73 11.97 -7.86 -10.69
C ALA A 73 12.35 -8.45 -9.34
N LEU A 74 12.12 -7.73 -8.23
CA LEU A 74 12.39 -8.21 -6.88
C LEU A 74 11.46 -9.38 -6.50
N VAL A 75 10.17 -9.27 -6.80
CA VAL A 75 9.20 -10.35 -6.59
C VAL A 75 9.56 -11.57 -7.46
N ALA A 76 9.93 -11.35 -8.73
CA ALA A 76 10.38 -12.42 -9.61
C ALA A 76 11.67 -13.09 -9.09
N GLY A 77 12.66 -12.31 -8.66
CA GLY A 77 13.90 -12.81 -8.08
C GLY A 77 13.65 -13.65 -6.82
N LEU A 78 12.83 -13.16 -5.89
CA LEU A 78 12.42 -13.91 -4.69
C LEU A 78 11.69 -15.21 -5.05
N ALA A 79 10.79 -15.16 -6.04
CA ALA A 79 10.10 -16.36 -6.51
C ALA A 79 11.05 -17.37 -7.16
N LEU A 80 12.12 -16.93 -7.83
CA LEU A 80 13.13 -17.81 -8.42
C LEU A 80 14.06 -18.42 -7.36
N CYS A 81 14.44 -17.67 -6.34
CA CYS A 81 15.32 -18.13 -5.26
C CYS A 81 14.64 -19.09 -4.28
N LEU A 82 13.31 -19.07 -4.20
CA LEU A 82 12.56 -19.95 -3.31
C LEU A 82 12.24 -21.31 -3.95
N ALA A 83 12.19 -22.33 -3.10
CA ALA A 83 11.74 -23.67 -3.48
C ALA A 83 10.36 -23.63 -4.17
N PRO A 84 10.08 -24.52 -5.14
CA PRO A 84 8.84 -24.51 -5.93
C PRO A 84 7.56 -24.38 -5.10
N GLU A 85 7.53 -25.05 -3.95
CA GLU A 85 6.40 -25.07 -3.01
C GLU A 85 6.14 -23.71 -2.33
N LYS A 86 7.16 -22.85 -2.24
CA LYS A 86 7.11 -21.55 -1.57
C LYS A 86 7.01 -20.37 -2.53
N ARG A 87 7.14 -20.59 -3.85
CA ARG A 87 7.09 -19.50 -4.86
C ARG A 87 5.79 -18.72 -4.82
N GLY A 88 4.67 -19.41 -4.60
CA GLY A 88 3.35 -18.78 -4.45
C GLY A 88 3.29 -17.79 -3.28
N VAL A 89 4.04 -18.05 -2.20
CA VAL A 89 4.08 -17.15 -1.03
C VAL A 89 4.77 -15.84 -1.39
N ALA A 90 5.92 -15.91 -2.08
CA ALA A 90 6.62 -14.70 -2.52
C ALA A 90 5.83 -13.87 -3.52
N LEU A 91 5.14 -14.52 -4.47
CA LEU A 91 4.23 -13.82 -5.39
C LEU A 91 3.08 -13.15 -4.62
N VAL A 92 2.48 -13.86 -3.66
CA VAL A 92 1.39 -13.34 -2.83
C VAL A 92 1.80 -12.13 -2.00
N VAL A 93 2.90 -12.25 -1.27
CA VAL A 93 3.43 -11.18 -0.43
C VAL A 93 3.87 -10.01 -1.31
N GLY A 94 4.58 -10.29 -2.39
CA GLY A 94 5.04 -9.31 -3.35
C GLY A 94 3.92 -8.48 -3.95
N LEU A 95 2.87 -9.14 -4.44
CA LEU A 95 1.69 -8.44 -4.94
C LEU A 95 1.02 -7.62 -3.83
N ASN A 96 0.74 -8.17 -2.65
CA ASN A 96 0.12 -7.40 -1.57
C ASN A 96 0.91 -6.15 -1.13
N CYS A 97 2.24 -6.23 -1.18
CA CYS A 97 3.13 -5.13 -0.81
C CYS A 97 3.18 -4.06 -1.90
N PHE A 98 3.49 -4.44 -3.14
CA PHE A 98 3.86 -3.51 -4.20
C PHE A 98 2.71 -3.16 -5.15
N TRP A 99 1.65 -3.96 -5.19
CA TRP A 99 0.53 -3.76 -6.12
C TRP A 99 -0.11 -2.37 -5.98
N PRO A 100 -0.52 -1.90 -4.80
CA PRO A 100 -1.15 -0.58 -4.67
C PRO A 100 -0.26 0.55 -5.18
N GLU A 101 1.06 0.41 -5.01
CA GLU A 101 2.03 1.41 -5.44
C GLU A 101 2.21 1.42 -6.96
N ILE A 102 2.31 0.24 -7.59
CA ILE A 102 2.31 0.12 -9.06
C ILE A 102 1.06 0.82 -9.64
N PHE A 103 -0.11 0.64 -9.01
CA PHE A 103 -1.32 1.38 -9.41
C PHE A 103 -1.28 2.86 -9.13
N SER A 104 -0.57 3.30 -8.09
CA SER A 104 -0.36 4.71 -7.83
C SER A 104 0.28 5.40 -9.03
N TYR A 105 1.36 4.82 -9.58
CA TYR A 105 2.04 5.37 -10.75
C TYR A 105 1.16 5.38 -12.00
N PHE A 106 0.34 4.34 -12.21
CA PHE A 106 -0.67 4.36 -13.28
C PHE A 106 -1.75 5.42 -13.05
N GLY A 107 -2.19 5.61 -11.81
CA GLY A 107 -3.16 6.66 -11.44
C GLY A 107 -2.66 8.05 -11.79
N LYS A 108 -1.35 8.33 -11.63
CA LYS A 108 -0.74 9.60 -12.10
C LYS A 108 -0.92 9.83 -13.60
N HIS A 109 -1.03 8.78 -14.42
CA HIS A 109 -1.34 8.87 -15.86
C HIS A 109 -2.84 8.94 -16.17
N LEU A 110 -3.69 8.55 -15.22
CA LEU A 110 -5.14 8.73 -15.26
C LEU A 110 -5.59 10.12 -14.83
N TYR A 111 -4.64 10.97 -14.39
CA TYR A 111 -4.90 12.34 -14.01
C TYR A 111 -5.86 13.03 -15.00
N CYS A 112 -7.01 13.45 -14.47
CA CYS A 112 -7.97 14.21 -15.22
C CYS A 112 -7.32 15.53 -15.60
N TYR A 113 -7.29 15.78 -16.90
CA TYR A 113 -6.73 16.99 -17.49
C TYR A 113 -7.19 18.26 -16.76
N GLN A 114 -6.25 19.15 -16.46
CA GLN A 114 -6.57 20.48 -15.96
C GLN A 114 -7.32 21.25 -17.04
N TYR A 115 -8.31 22.05 -16.64
CA TYR A 115 -8.86 23.08 -17.51
C TYR A 115 -7.70 24.01 -17.88
N ALA A 116 -7.37 24.12 -19.17
CA ALA A 116 -6.41 25.12 -19.60
C ALA A 116 -6.92 26.50 -19.13
N PRO A 117 -6.04 27.36 -18.58
CA PRO A 117 -6.43 28.70 -18.19
C PRO A 117 -7.09 29.40 -19.39
N GLU A 118 -8.20 30.10 -19.14
CA GLU A 118 -9.19 30.57 -20.13
C GLU A 118 -8.61 31.34 -21.34
N VAL A 119 -7.36 31.77 -21.25
CA VAL A 119 -6.68 32.66 -22.19
C VAL A 119 -6.26 31.97 -23.49
N ILE A 120 -6.07 30.63 -23.54
CA ILE A 120 -5.38 30.01 -24.71
C ILE A 120 -6.21 28.99 -25.51
N LYS A 121 -7.22 28.33 -24.95
CA LYS A 121 -8.22 27.51 -25.69
C LYS A 121 -9.23 26.99 -24.69
N GLN A 122 -10.43 27.58 -24.66
CA GLN A 122 -11.57 26.96 -23.98
C GLN A 122 -11.75 25.54 -24.56
N ASN A 123 -11.73 24.53 -23.69
CA ASN A 123 -11.98 23.11 -23.97
C ASN A 123 -10.76 22.22 -24.30
N ALA A 124 -9.53 22.73 -24.24
CA ALA A 124 -8.35 21.88 -24.41
C ALA A 124 -7.84 21.38 -23.05
N TYR A 125 -8.05 20.09 -22.83
CA TYR A 125 -7.50 19.30 -21.76
C TYR A 125 -6.04 18.97 -22.07
N GLU A 126 -5.07 19.66 -21.44
CA GLU A 126 -3.64 19.46 -21.71
C GLU A 126 -2.90 18.81 -20.53
N CYS A 127 -2.00 17.88 -20.83
CA CYS A 127 -1.08 17.28 -19.87
C CYS A 127 0.33 17.45 -20.44
N PRO A 128 1.08 18.50 -20.04
CA PRO A 128 2.31 18.90 -20.72
C PRO A 128 3.46 17.88 -20.60
N PHE A 129 3.30 16.86 -19.76
CA PHE A 129 4.33 15.86 -19.46
C PHE A 129 4.19 14.53 -20.21
N LEU A 130 3.11 14.30 -20.96
CA LEU A 130 2.92 13.07 -21.75
C LEU A 130 2.93 13.35 -23.26
N PRO A 131 3.82 12.71 -24.06
CA PRO A 131 3.81 12.84 -25.51
C PRO A 131 2.52 12.27 -26.12
N ASP A 132 2.20 12.71 -27.35
CA ASP A 132 1.07 12.39 -28.25
C ASP A 132 -0.17 11.62 -27.75
N PHE A 133 -1.34 12.09 -28.20
CA PHE A 133 -2.67 11.56 -27.83
C PHE A 133 -2.81 10.03 -27.99
N ALA A 134 -2.20 9.45 -29.02
CA ALA A 134 -2.25 8.00 -29.28
C ALA A 134 -1.52 7.17 -28.20
N GLY A 135 -0.33 7.61 -27.76
CA GLY A 135 0.42 6.94 -26.70
C GLY A 135 -0.32 6.94 -25.36
N ARG A 136 -1.08 8.01 -25.08
CA ARG A 136 -1.89 8.14 -23.86
C ARG A 136 -3.03 7.13 -23.80
N VAL A 137 -3.76 6.93 -24.90
CA VAL A 137 -4.87 5.97 -24.95
C VAL A 137 -4.35 4.54 -24.81
N ILE A 138 -3.26 4.20 -25.51
CA ILE A 138 -2.64 2.87 -25.42
C ILE A 138 -2.17 2.59 -23.99
N LEU A 139 -1.49 3.54 -23.33
CA LEU A 139 -1.01 3.37 -21.96
C LEU A 139 -2.17 3.13 -20.98
N ARG A 140 -3.30 3.83 -21.14
CA ARG A 140 -4.50 3.64 -20.31
C ARG A 140 -5.15 2.28 -20.51
N ILE A 141 -5.27 1.84 -21.76
CA ILE A 141 -5.80 0.50 -22.07
C ILE A 141 -4.89 -0.57 -21.48
N VAL A 142 -3.57 -0.45 -21.66
CA VAL A 142 -2.59 -1.39 -21.09
C VAL A 142 -2.68 -1.42 -19.56
N ALA A 143 -2.76 -0.26 -18.91
CA ALA A 143 -2.91 -0.18 -17.45
C ALA A 143 -4.19 -0.87 -16.96
N LEU A 144 -5.33 -0.64 -17.63
CA LEU A 144 -6.60 -1.25 -17.28
C LEU A 144 -6.58 -2.77 -17.52
N VAL A 145 -6.00 -3.23 -18.63
CA VAL A 145 -5.82 -4.66 -18.92
C VAL A 145 -4.93 -5.32 -17.88
N LEU A 146 -3.80 -4.70 -17.50
CA LEU A 146 -2.92 -5.20 -16.44
C LEU A 146 -3.63 -5.28 -15.09
N MET A 147 -4.45 -4.27 -14.76
CA MET A 147 -5.27 -4.26 -13.55
C MET A 147 -6.21 -5.46 -13.49
N VAL A 148 -6.97 -5.67 -14.57
CA VAL A 148 -7.94 -6.77 -14.67
C VAL A 148 -7.23 -8.11 -14.67
N ALA A 149 -6.14 -8.26 -15.43
CA ALA A 149 -5.41 -9.51 -15.56
C ALA A 149 -4.82 -9.97 -14.21
N ILE A 150 -4.21 -9.05 -13.46
CA ILE A 150 -3.56 -9.41 -12.20
C ILE A 150 -4.57 -9.50 -11.06
N SER A 151 -5.65 -8.71 -11.07
CA SER A 151 -6.78 -8.93 -10.16
C SER A 151 -7.44 -10.30 -10.41
N GLY A 152 -7.58 -10.69 -11.68
CA GLY A 152 -8.05 -12.01 -12.08
C GLY A 152 -7.09 -13.12 -11.64
N LEU A 153 -5.78 -12.94 -11.81
CA LEU A 153 -4.76 -13.85 -11.30
C LEU A 153 -4.85 -14.00 -9.78
N TRP A 154 -5.07 -12.91 -9.05
CA TRP A 154 -5.22 -12.92 -7.60
C TRP A 154 -6.46 -13.69 -7.15
N ILE A 155 -7.60 -13.44 -7.78
CA ILE A 155 -8.85 -14.15 -7.51
C ILE A 155 -8.67 -15.64 -7.82
N TRP A 156 -8.04 -15.97 -8.95
CA TRP A 156 -7.75 -17.35 -9.33
C TRP A 156 -6.85 -18.05 -8.32
N LEU A 157 -5.75 -17.42 -7.89
CA LEU A 157 -4.86 -17.93 -6.84
C LEU A 157 -5.60 -18.13 -5.50
N SER A 158 -6.50 -17.21 -5.16
CA SER A 158 -7.29 -17.26 -3.92
C SER A 158 -8.39 -18.32 -3.94
N LEU A 159 -8.95 -18.62 -5.12
CA LEU A 159 -10.01 -19.61 -5.31
C LEU A 159 -9.49 -21.03 -5.50
N HIS A 160 -8.20 -21.22 -5.76
CA HIS A 160 -7.64 -22.55 -6.00
C HIS A 160 -7.60 -23.40 -4.71
N LYS A 161 -8.71 -24.09 -4.44
CA LYS A 161 -8.85 -25.08 -3.36
C LYS A 161 -8.50 -26.48 -3.88
N GLY A 162 -7.23 -26.85 -3.77
CA GLY A 162 -6.75 -28.23 -3.96
C GLY A 162 -6.76 -29.05 -2.67
N ARG A 163 -6.59 -30.38 -2.81
CA ARG A 163 -6.51 -31.36 -1.70
C ARG A 163 -5.39 -31.02 -0.68
N ASN A 164 -4.33 -30.37 -1.17
CA ASN A 164 -3.29 -29.75 -0.35
C ASN A 164 -3.37 -28.24 -0.57
N THR A 165 -4.06 -27.52 0.32
CA THR A 165 -4.15 -26.07 0.23
C THR A 165 -2.73 -25.49 0.35
N PRO A 166 -2.25 -24.75 -0.66
CA PRO A 166 -0.85 -24.34 -0.67
C PRO A 166 -0.58 -23.33 0.45
N LEU A 167 0.64 -23.36 1.00
CA LEU A 167 1.05 -22.58 2.19
C LEU A 167 0.73 -21.07 2.09
N HIS A 168 0.77 -20.50 0.88
CA HIS A 168 0.45 -19.09 0.65
C HIS A 168 -1.04 -18.76 0.87
N VAL A 169 -1.94 -19.65 0.46
CA VAL A 169 -3.39 -19.51 0.71
C VAL A 169 -3.66 -19.69 2.20
N LEU A 170 -2.98 -20.62 2.87
CA LEU A 170 -3.12 -20.81 4.31
C LEU A 170 -2.66 -19.58 5.09
N TYR A 171 -1.51 -19.00 4.73
CA TYR A 171 -0.97 -17.79 5.35
C TYR A 171 -1.97 -16.62 5.31
N LEU A 172 -2.57 -16.38 4.14
CA LEU A 172 -3.54 -15.29 3.97
C LEU A 172 -4.89 -15.59 4.64
N THR A 173 -5.36 -16.83 4.62
CA THR A 173 -6.73 -17.17 5.05
C THR A 173 -6.84 -17.60 6.51
N LYS A 174 -5.72 -17.87 7.19
CA LYS A 174 -5.67 -18.28 8.61
C LYS A 174 -6.54 -17.41 9.55
N PRO A 175 -6.51 -16.06 9.47
CA PRO A 175 -7.27 -15.21 10.40
C PRO A 175 -8.78 -15.13 10.07
N TYR A 176 -9.18 -15.48 8.85
CA TYR A 176 -10.55 -15.30 8.35
C TYR A 176 -11.44 -16.54 8.56
N ARG A 177 -12.76 -16.32 8.59
CA ARG A 177 -13.76 -17.39 8.59
C ARG A 177 -13.74 -18.13 7.24
N SER A 178 -14.05 -19.43 7.27
CA SER A 178 -13.99 -20.31 6.07
C SER A 178 -14.89 -19.86 4.92
N GLY A 179 -16.01 -19.18 5.22
CA GLY A 179 -16.94 -18.63 4.23
C GLY A 179 -16.52 -17.29 3.63
N VAL A 180 -15.50 -16.62 4.18
CA VAL A 180 -15.06 -15.28 3.76
C VAL A 180 -13.59 -15.29 3.35
N ALA A 181 -13.12 -16.39 2.75
CA ALA A 181 -11.71 -16.53 2.35
C ALA A 181 -11.26 -15.50 1.29
N LEU A 182 -12.20 -14.96 0.50
CA LEU A 182 -11.94 -13.91 -0.48
C LEU A 182 -11.75 -12.52 0.14
N TRP A 183 -11.81 -12.40 1.46
CA TRP A 183 -11.69 -11.11 2.14
C TRP A 183 -10.35 -10.41 1.91
N GLU A 184 -9.28 -11.19 1.79
CA GLU A 184 -7.96 -10.63 1.48
C GLU A 184 -7.96 -9.89 0.14
N THR A 185 -8.75 -10.38 -0.82
CA THR A 185 -8.94 -9.70 -2.11
C THR A 185 -9.66 -8.36 -1.95
N GLU A 186 -10.69 -8.28 -1.10
CA GLU A 186 -11.34 -6.99 -0.80
C GLU A 186 -10.34 -6.00 -0.21
N ARG A 187 -9.56 -6.45 0.77
CA ARG A 187 -8.57 -5.59 1.45
C ARG A 187 -7.51 -5.07 0.48
N LEU A 188 -7.01 -5.93 -0.39
CA LEU A 188 -6.05 -5.56 -1.44
C LEU A 188 -6.69 -4.58 -2.44
N PHE A 189 -7.92 -4.86 -2.89
CA PHE A 189 -8.63 -4.01 -3.83
C PHE A 189 -8.91 -2.63 -3.23
N ARG A 190 -9.35 -2.57 -1.96
CA ARG A 190 -9.55 -1.32 -1.22
C ARG A 190 -8.27 -0.50 -1.11
N LYS A 191 -7.15 -1.12 -0.70
CA LYS A 191 -5.85 -0.44 -0.60
C LYS A 191 -5.42 0.12 -1.97
N THR A 192 -5.60 -0.68 -3.02
CA THR A 192 -5.28 -0.29 -4.40
C THR A 192 -6.17 0.85 -4.89
N ALA A 193 -7.48 0.77 -4.67
CA ALA A 193 -8.46 1.77 -5.06
C ALA A 193 -8.22 3.10 -4.33
N LEU A 194 -7.96 3.08 -3.03
CA LEU A 194 -7.61 4.27 -2.26
C LEU A 194 -6.33 4.93 -2.79
N THR A 195 -5.27 4.14 -3.00
CA THR A 195 -3.98 4.65 -3.49
C THR A 195 -4.14 5.25 -4.90
N MET A 196 -4.86 4.56 -5.78
CA MET A 196 -5.14 5.02 -7.14
C MET A 196 -6.03 6.26 -7.15
N ALA A 197 -7.06 6.35 -6.29
CA ALA A 197 -7.91 7.53 -6.19
C ALA A 197 -7.09 8.76 -5.75
N VAL A 198 -6.19 8.58 -4.79
CA VAL A 198 -5.31 9.65 -4.31
C VAL A 198 -4.35 10.11 -5.41
N SER A 199 -3.78 9.19 -6.20
CA SER A 199 -2.81 9.54 -7.24
C SER A 199 -3.44 10.06 -8.53
N ALA A 200 -4.65 9.59 -8.88
CA ALA A 200 -5.39 10.05 -10.04
C ALA A 200 -6.08 11.41 -9.83
N LEU A 201 -6.41 11.75 -8.58
CA LEU A 201 -7.09 12.98 -8.21
C LEU A 201 -6.28 13.73 -7.14
N PRO A 202 -5.18 14.42 -7.48
CA PRO A 202 -4.44 15.22 -6.52
C PRO A 202 -5.30 16.33 -5.93
N ILE A 203 -5.09 16.60 -4.63
CA ILE A 203 -5.78 17.63 -3.84
C ILE A 203 -5.72 19.00 -4.54
N THR A 204 -4.63 19.29 -5.26
CA THR A 204 -4.38 20.58 -5.91
C THR A 204 -5.34 20.88 -7.06
N SER A 205 -5.99 19.88 -7.66
CA SER A 205 -6.89 20.12 -8.79
C SER A 205 -8.37 19.94 -8.49
N SER A 206 -8.73 18.94 -7.69
CA SER A 206 -10.12 18.58 -7.45
C SER A 206 -10.30 17.95 -6.07
N PRO A 207 -10.07 18.72 -4.99
CA PRO A 207 -10.08 18.20 -3.63
C PRO A 207 -11.42 17.57 -3.25
N ALA A 208 -12.55 18.20 -3.64
CA ALA A 208 -13.87 17.66 -3.40
C ALA A 208 -14.10 16.29 -4.08
N LEU A 209 -13.70 16.15 -5.35
CA LEU A 209 -13.87 14.90 -6.09
C LEU A 209 -13.02 13.76 -5.49
N GLN A 210 -11.79 14.08 -5.08
CA GLN A 210 -10.91 13.12 -4.42
C GLN A 210 -11.52 12.64 -3.09
N VAL A 211 -11.98 13.57 -2.26
CA VAL A 211 -12.57 13.26 -0.94
C VAL A 211 -13.86 12.44 -1.10
N VAL A 212 -14.72 12.77 -2.06
CA VAL A 212 -15.92 11.97 -2.37
C VAL A 212 -15.55 10.56 -2.85
N CYS A 213 -14.54 10.43 -3.71
CA CYS A 213 -14.07 9.13 -4.19
C CYS A 213 -13.55 8.28 -3.03
N ILE A 214 -12.66 8.82 -2.20
CA ILE A 214 -12.14 8.15 -0.99
C ILE A 214 -13.30 7.77 -0.05
N GLY A 215 -14.24 8.69 0.18
CA GLY A 215 -15.37 8.47 1.08
C GLY A 215 -16.30 7.36 0.62
N SER A 216 -16.55 7.26 -0.68
CA SER A 216 -17.36 6.17 -1.24
C SER A 216 -16.67 4.82 -1.10
N ILE A 217 -15.37 4.73 -1.37
CA ILE A 217 -14.58 3.49 -1.17
C ILE A 217 -14.63 3.06 0.31
N VAL A 218 -14.35 3.98 1.24
CA VAL A 218 -14.37 3.68 2.69
C VAL A 218 -15.77 3.26 3.15
N SER A 219 -16.82 3.92 2.66
CA SER A 219 -18.21 3.61 3.03
C SER A 219 -18.64 2.23 2.53
N VAL A 220 -18.32 1.87 1.28
CA VAL A 220 -18.59 0.52 0.75
C VAL A 220 -17.86 -0.53 1.57
N SER A 221 -16.58 -0.29 1.89
CA SER A 221 -15.82 -1.21 2.73
C SER A 221 -16.37 -1.32 4.14
N LEU A 222 -16.83 -0.22 4.76
CA LEU A 222 -17.49 -0.25 6.06
C LEU A 222 -18.76 -1.11 6.03
N LEU A 223 -19.61 -0.95 5.01
CA LEU A 223 -20.83 -1.75 4.83
C LEU A 223 -20.51 -3.23 4.65
N LEU A 224 -19.50 -3.56 3.84
CA LEU A 224 -19.04 -4.95 3.69
C LEU A 224 -18.52 -5.51 5.01
N TYR A 225 -17.75 -4.74 5.78
CA TYR A 225 -17.24 -5.15 7.09
C TYR A 225 -18.35 -5.40 8.12
N ALA A 226 -19.32 -4.49 8.18
CA ALA A 226 -20.45 -4.58 9.10
C ALA A 226 -21.35 -5.79 8.81
N THR A 227 -21.47 -6.18 7.54
CA THR A 227 -22.31 -7.32 7.11
C THR A 227 -21.60 -8.66 7.23
N LEU A 228 -20.32 -8.74 6.86
CA LEU A 228 -19.62 -10.02 6.69
C LEU A 228 -18.78 -10.45 7.90
N LEU A 229 -18.33 -9.52 8.76
CA LEU A 229 -17.53 -9.80 9.98
C LEU A 229 -16.45 -10.90 9.74
N PRO A 230 -15.49 -10.63 8.84
CA PRO A 230 -14.61 -11.61 8.20
C PRO A 230 -13.69 -12.36 9.17
N TYR A 231 -13.28 -11.73 10.27
CA TYR A 231 -12.33 -12.31 11.21
C TYR A 231 -13.00 -13.36 12.12
N LYS A 232 -12.25 -14.39 12.49
CA LYS A 232 -12.68 -15.38 13.50
C LYS A 232 -12.91 -14.72 14.86
N ALA A 233 -12.02 -13.83 15.28
CA ALA A 233 -12.16 -13.11 16.54
C ALA A 233 -12.98 -11.83 16.36
N MET A 234 -14.08 -11.72 17.10
CA MET A 234 -14.99 -10.56 17.05
C MET A 234 -14.28 -9.21 17.32
N ARG A 235 -13.23 -9.23 18.14
CA ARG A 235 -12.48 -8.02 18.49
C ARG A 235 -11.76 -7.40 17.28
N TRP A 236 -11.20 -8.23 16.39
CA TRP A 236 -10.55 -7.72 15.17
C TRP A 236 -11.58 -7.11 14.22
N ASN A 237 -12.77 -7.72 14.11
CA ASN A 237 -13.88 -7.13 13.36
C ASN A 237 -14.28 -5.77 13.94
N LEU A 238 -14.40 -5.66 15.27
CA LEU A 238 -14.78 -4.42 15.92
C LEU A 238 -13.73 -3.32 15.70
N THR A 239 -12.44 -3.61 15.89
CA THR A 239 -11.36 -2.63 15.69
C THR A 239 -11.35 -2.11 14.25
N GLU A 240 -11.43 -3.00 13.26
CA GLU A 240 -11.43 -2.63 11.84
C GLU A 240 -12.70 -1.85 11.46
N CYS A 241 -13.86 -2.20 12.02
CA CYS A 241 -15.09 -1.46 11.84
C CYS A 241 -15.01 -0.03 12.43
N VAL A 242 -14.46 0.11 13.64
CA VAL A 242 -14.22 1.42 14.27
C VAL A 242 -13.24 2.26 13.45
N LEU A 243 -12.20 1.64 12.89
CA LEU A 243 -11.25 2.30 12.00
C LEU A 243 -11.92 2.84 10.73
N LEU A 244 -12.70 1.98 10.05
CA LEU A 244 -13.41 2.36 8.84
C LEU A 244 -14.48 3.42 9.12
N PHE A 245 -15.15 3.34 10.27
CA PHE A 245 -16.11 4.35 10.71
C PHE A 245 -15.43 5.70 10.99
N ALA A 246 -14.32 5.70 11.72
CA ALA A 246 -13.53 6.92 11.97
C ALA A 246 -13.01 7.52 10.66
N ALA A 247 -12.54 6.69 9.73
CA ALA A 247 -12.10 7.13 8.40
C ALA A 247 -13.26 7.72 7.58
N ALA A 248 -14.44 7.09 7.60
CA ALA A 248 -15.64 7.61 6.95
C ALA A 248 -16.04 8.97 7.55
N LEU A 249 -16.06 9.08 8.88
CA LEU A 249 -16.38 10.31 9.59
C LEU A 249 -15.40 11.45 9.24
N MET A 250 -14.09 11.19 9.28
CA MET A 250 -13.08 12.16 8.85
C MET A 250 -13.29 12.57 7.40
N THR A 251 -13.61 11.62 6.52
CA THR A 251 -13.86 11.92 5.10
C THR A 251 -15.11 12.78 4.91
N THR A 252 -16.17 12.54 5.68
CA THR A 252 -17.37 13.38 5.69
C THR A 252 -17.08 14.79 6.21
N LEU A 253 -16.29 14.92 7.28
CA LEU A 253 -15.90 16.22 7.82
C LEU A 253 -15.07 17.02 6.80
N VAL A 254 -14.06 16.38 6.19
CA VAL A 254 -13.24 17.00 5.14
C VAL A 254 -14.08 17.33 3.90
N SER A 255 -15.05 16.48 3.54
CA SER A 255 -15.97 16.76 2.43
C SER A 255 -16.80 18.02 2.70
N GLY A 256 -17.30 18.17 3.93
CA GLY A 256 -17.99 19.37 4.38
C GLY A 256 -17.12 20.63 4.30
N LEU A 257 -15.83 20.52 4.66
CA LEU A 257 -14.87 21.62 4.51
C LEU A 257 -14.62 21.98 3.03
N THR A 258 -14.57 20.98 2.14
CA THR A 258 -14.39 21.22 0.70
C THR A 258 -15.65 21.74 0.01
N ALA A 259 -16.83 21.59 0.62
CA ALA A 259 -18.11 22.08 0.10
C ALA A 259 -18.33 23.58 0.40
N TYR A 260 -17.27 24.38 0.20
CA TYR A 260 -17.19 25.81 0.54
C TYR A 260 -18.30 26.66 -0.11
N ASP A 261 -18.86 26.22 -1.24
CA ASP A 261 -19.95 26.91 -1.94
C ASP A 261 -21.29 26.85 -1.19
N SER A 262 -21.39 26.08 -0.10
CA SER A 262 -22.59 26.00 0.73
C SER A 262 -22.56 27.05 1.85
N TYR A 263 -23.72 27.68 2.12
CA TYR A 263 -23.90 28.77 3.10
C TYR A 263 -23.24 28.57 4.49
N TRP A 264 -23.12 27.31 4.94
CA TRP A 264 -22.55 26.91 6.23
C TRP A 264 -21.02 26.85 6.23
N GLY A 265 -20.37 26.71 5.07
CA GLY A 265 -18.91 26.74 4.92
C GLY A 265 -18.29 28.12 5.13
N HIS A 266 -19.09 29.20 5.10
CA HIS A 266 -18.62 30.56 5.36
C HIS A 266 -18.53 30.91 6.85
N VAL A 267 -19.03 30.05 7.74
CA VAL A 267 -18.99 30.29 9.18
C VAL A 267 -17.65 29.78 9.73
N VAL A 268 -16.74 30.71 9.99
CA VAL A 268 -15.37 30.45 10.49
C VAL A 268 -15.35 29.53 11.71
N GLU A 269 -16.31 29.67 12.63
CA GLU A 269 -16.42 28.82 13.81
C GLU A 269 -16.66 27.35 13.49
N ILE A 270 -17.49 27.07 12.47
CA ILE A 270 -17.79 25.71 12.02
C ILE A 270 -16.57 25.11 11.34
N GLU A 271 -15.86 25.88 10.51
CA GLU A 271 -14.62 25.46 9.87
C GLU A 271 -13.56 25.04 10.90
N TYR A 272 -13.29 25.90 11.89
CA TYR A 272 -12.35 25.58 12.98
C TYR A 272 -12.78 24.34 13.76
N ALA A 273 -14.07 24.23 14.10
CA ALA A 273 -14.59 23.07 14.82
C ALA A 273 -14.38 21.77 14.03
N MET A 274 -14.64 21.77 12.71
CA MET A 274 -14.44 20.61 11.84
C MET A 274 -12.96 20.23 11.70
N ILE A 275 -12.07 21.20 11.56
CA ILE A 275 -10.61 20.96 11.51
C ILE A 275 -10.13 20.34 12.82
N VAL A 276 -10.48 20.95 13.97
CA VAL A 276 -10.09 20.45 15.29
C VAL A 276 -10.65 19.05 15.54
N ALA A 277 -11.92 18.79 15.19
CA ALA A 277 -12.53 17.48 15.31
C ALA A 277 -11.81 16.42 14.44
N THR A 278 -11.44 16.77 13.21
CA THR A 278 -10.72 15.88 12.31
C THR A 278 -9.32 15.55 12.84
N LEU A 279 -8.58 16.56 13.33
CA LEU A 279 -7.26 16.38 13.94
C LEU A 279 -7.34 15.54 15.22
N PHE A 280 -8.36 15.76 16.05
CA PHE A 280 -8.58 14.98 17.26
C PHE A 280 -8.89 13.50 16.95
N LEU A 281 -9.75 13.24 15.97
CA LEU A 281 -10.05 11.89 15.50
C LEU A 281 -8.79 11.20 14.97
N ALA A 282 -8.01 11.89 14.14
CA ALA A 282 -6.75 11.38 13.61
C ALA A 282 -5.76 11.06 14.73
N GLY A 283 -5.62 11.95 15.72
CA GLY A 283 -4.78 11.74 16.90
C GLY A 283 -5.22 10.55 17.75
N CYS A 284 -6.52 10.39 17.98
CA CYS A 284 -7.09 9.22 18.66
C CYS A 284 -6.77 7.91 17.91
N VAL A 285 -6.97 7.88 16.59
CA VAL A 285 -6.65 6.70 15.77
C VAL A 285 -5.15 6.41 15.83
N PHE A 286 -4.30 7.44 15.69
CA PHE A 286 -2.85 7.30 15.70
C PHE A 286 -2.30 6.79 17.04
N THR A 287 -2.94 7.12 18.16
CA THR A 287 -2.48 6.72 19.50
C THR A 287 -3.07 5.38 19.94
N VAL A 288 -4.38 5.21 19.80
CA VAL A 288 -5.09 4.03 20.29
C VAL A 288 -4.75 2.80 19.46
N MET A 289 -4.54 2.94 18.15
CA MET A 289 -4.38 1.77 17.27
C MET A 289 -3.04 1.05 17.44
N PRO A 290 -1.88 1.73 17.46
CA PRO A 290 -0.62 1.06 17.77
C PRO A 290 -0.65 0.41 19.16
N TYR A 291 -1.31 1.04 20.14
CA TYR A 291 -1.48 0.45 21.46
C TYR A 291 -2.34 -0.82 21.44
N LEU A 292 -3.47 -0.82 20.73
CA LEU A 292 -4.31 -2.01 20.56
C LEU A 292 -3.57 -3.12 19.82
N ILE A 293 -2.82 -2.79 18.76
CA ILE A 293 -2.01 -3.77 18.01
C ILE A 293 -0.91 -4.34 18.90
N TYR A 294 -0.14 -3.49 19.59
CA TYR A 294 0.95 -3.90 20.47
C TYR A 294 0.47 -4.78 21.62
N SER A 295 -0.59 -4.35 22.33
CA SER A 295 -1.15 -5.13 23.44
C SER A 295 -1.66 -6.50 22.98
N ARG A 296 -2.13 -6.62 21.74
CA ARG A 296 -2.57 -7.89 21.15
C ARG A 296 -1.41 -8.78 20.74
N LEU A 297 -0.43 -8.23 20.04
CA LEU A 297 0.80 -8.96 19.69
C LEU A 297 1.48 -9.51 20.95
N LYS A 298 1.54 -8.71 22.02
CA LYS A 298 2.06 -9.14 23.31
C LYS A 298 1.26 -10.31 23.92
N LEU A 299 -0.07 -10.26 23.86
CA LEU A 299 -0.94 -11.31 24.39
C LEU A 299 -0.84 -12.61 23.58
N GLU A 300 -0.76 -12.53 22.25
CA GLU A 300 -0.58 -13.68 21.37
C GLU A 300 0.80 -14.30 21.56
N TRP A 301 1.85 -13.47 21.62
CA TRP A 301 3.21 -13.91 21.93
C TRP A 301 3.29 -14.63 23.27
N SER A 302 2.66 -14.08 24.31
CA SER A 302 2.62 -14.71 25.63
C SER A 302 1.92 -16.07 25.61
N LYS A 303 0.88 -16.26 24.79
CA LYS A 303 0.21 -17.56 24.66
C LYS A 303 1.07 -18.57 23.93
N GLU A 304 1.73 -18.17 22.85
CA GLU A 304 2.61 -19.05 22.08
C GLU A 304 3.79 -19.52 22.94
N CYS A 305 4.44 -18.61 23.67
CA CYS A 305 5.48 -18.98 24.63
C CYS A 305 4.98 -19.92 25.72
N SER A 306 3.76 -19.72 26.22
CA SER A 306 3.18 -20.63 27.23
C SER A 306 2.88 -22.03 26.69
N PHE A 307 2.54 -22.14 25.40
CA PHE A 307 2.28 -23.41 24.74
C PHE A 307 3.58 -24.16 24.48
N GLN A 308 4.60 -23.47 23.93
CA GLN A 308 5.94 -24.05 23.73
C GLN A 308 6.56 -24.52 25.04
N LEU A 309 6.41 -23.75 26.13
CA LEU A 309 6.92 -24.15 27.44
C LEU A 309 6.23 -25.41 27.97
N LYS A 310 4.91 -25.57 27.74
CA LYS A 310 4.19 -26.79 28.12
C LYS A 310 4.66 -28.00 27.33
N ASP A 311 4.78 -27.87 26.01
CA ASP A 311 5.25 -28.96 25.14
C ASP A 311 6.68 -29.41 25.52
N GLU A 312 7.55 -28.45 25.89
CA GLU A 312 8.92 -28.73 26.31
C GLU A 312 8.99 -29.39 27.70
N VAL A 313 8.14 -28.98 28.63
CA VAL A 313 7.99 -29.63 29.95
C VAL A 313 7.43 -31.05 29.82
N GLU A 314 6.43 -31.27 28.95
CA GLU A 314 5.88 -32.60 28.69
C GLU A 314 6.91 -33.52 28.01
N ARG A 315 7.71 -33.01 27.07
CA ARG A 315 8.79 -33.77 26.43
C ARG A 315 9.87 -34.17 27.44
N THR A 316 10.32 -33.24 28.28
CA THR A 316 11.34 -33.53 29.30
C THR A 316 10.83 -34.51 30.37
N LEU A 317 9.58 -34.40 30.81
CA LEU A 317 8.96 -35.37 31.72
C LEU A 317 8.87 -36.78 31.10
N SER A 318 8.55 -36.88 29.81
CA SER A 318 8.54 -38.16 29.09
C SER A 318 9.92 -38.82 29.08
N GLU A 319 10.97 -38.06 28.71
CA GLU A 319 12.36 -38.56 28.68
C GLU A 319 12.87 -38.96 30.07
N THR A 320 12.45 -38.24 31.11
CA THR A 320 12.81 -38.55 32.50
C THR A 320 12.12 -39.83 33.00
N ASN A 321 10.85 -40.05 32.63
CA ASN A 321 10.15 -41.29 32.97
C ASN A 321 10.75 -42.51 32.26
N ASP A 322 11.15 -42.37 30.99
CA ASP A 322 11.79 -43.44 30.24
C ASP A 322 13.14 -43.82 30.87
N THR A 323 13.96 -42.85 31.24
CA THR A 323 15.25 -43.11 31.92
C THR A 323 15.09 -43.75 33.31
N LEU A 324 14.06 -43.37 34.08
CA LEU A 324 13.73 -43.99 35.37
C LEU A 324 13.19 -45.43 35.26
N LEU A 325 12.54 -45.75 34.14
CA LEU A 325 12.14 -47.12 33.80
C LEU A 325 13.38 -47.99 33.50
N TRP A 326 14.35 -47.47 32.74
CA TRP A 326 15.60 -48.18 32.47
C TRP A 326 16.44 -48.42 33.73
N SER A 327 16.46 -47.48 34.69
CA SER A 327 17.20 -47.65 35.95
C SER A 327 16.58 -48.67 36.91
N LYS A 328 15.34 -49.11 36.70
CA LYS A 328 14.70 -50.19 37.48
C LYS A 328 14.95 -51.58 36.92
N PHE A 329 15.47 -51.68 35.69
CA PHE A 329 15.81 -52.94 35.02
C PHE A 329 17.28 -53.34 35.17
N ILE A 330 18.11 -52.48 35.79
CA ILE A 330 19.52 -52.74 36.16
C ILE A 330 19.58 -52.98 37.67
#